data_AF-A0A5N6N4R3-F1
#
_entry.id   AF-A0A5N6N4R3-F1
#
_cell.length_a   1.000
_cell.length_b   1.000
_cell.length_c   1.000
_cell.angle_alpha   90.00
_cell.angle_beta   90.00
_cell.angle_gamma   90.00
#
_symmetry.space_group_name_H-M   'P 1'
#
loop_
_entity.id
_entity.type
_entity.pdbx_description
1 polymer ?
#
loop_
_entity_poly.entity_id
_entity_poly.type
_entity_poly.pdbx_seq_one_letter_code
_entity_poly.pdbx_strand_id
1 'polypeptide(L)'
;MLQDKVFIESCADWRLPWGLPDWGVDFGLHSSGFGRRWDLKKPSLKEVWHLKRFIGVHAFEYLALDARLNEVFNKAMLDHTSIVMKEVLECYDGFNDVKRVVDVGGGLGITINMIVTKHPNIMGINFDLPHVTKCAPFYQGVEHVGGDMFKEVPQGDAIFMKWILHDWSDDHCVKLLKNCYKALPYNGKVIVVDAILSFVPDTSSSTKINSHMDAIMLANHHGKERTEDEFLALAKSAGFMGLRKICFACNFWVMEFYK
;
A
#
# COMPACT_ATOMS: atom_id res chain seq x y z
N MET A 1 14.43 27.27 26.23
CA MET A 1 13.98 26.53 27.44
C MET A 1 12.46 26.61 27.44
N LEU A 2 11.78 25.48 27.74
CA LEU A 2 10.34 25.14 27.52
C LEU A 2 10.13 24.47 26.15
N GLN A 3 10.25 23.14 26.04
CA GLN A 3 9.38 22.02 26.48
C GLN A 3 8.13 21.85 25.60
N ASP A 4 8.28 21.09 24.51
CA ASP A 4 7.19 20.31 23.92
C ASP A 4 7.53 18.82 24.12
N LYS A 5 6.98 18.25 25.19
CA LYS A 5 6.87 16.80 25.37
C LYS A 5 5.53 16.38 24.78
N VAL A 6 5.52 15.85 23.56
CA VAL A 6 4.38 15.07 23.08
C VAL A 6 4.53 13.68 23.68
N PHE A 7 3.64 13.37 24.62
CA PHE A 7 3.45 12.05 25.20
C PHE A 7 2.99 11.08 24.10
N ILE A 8 3.81 10.09 23.77
CA ILE A 8 3.37 8.86 23.10
C ILE A 8 3.04 7.89 24.24
N GLU A 9 1.79 7.89 24.70
CA GLU A 9 1.31 6.85 25.61
C GLU A 9 0.95 5.59 24.80
N SER A 10 1.92 4.67 24.80
CA SER A 10 1.81 3.22 24.73
C SER A 10 0.37 2.63 24.77
N CYS A 11 -0.13 2.19 23.62
CA CYS A 11 -1.13 1.12 23.53
C CYS A 11 -0.45 -0.23 23.80
N ALA A 12 -0.21 -0.57 25.07
CA ALA A 12 0.24 -1.89 25.45
C ALA A 12 -0.50 -2.34 26.71
N ASP A 13 -1.65 -3.01 26.52
CA ASP A 13 -2.16 -3.89 27.57
C ASP A 13 -3.01 -5.02 26.97
N TRP A 14 -2.35 -6.12 26.59
CA TRP A 14 -2.95 -7.46 26.57
C TRP A 14 -1.85 -8.51 26.79
N ARG A 15 -1.87 -9.17 27.96
CA ARG A 15 -1.15 -10.43 28.19
C ARG A 15 -1.95 -11.57 27.55
N LEU A 16 -1.35 -12.32 26.63
CA LEU A 16 -1.91 -13.60 26.18
C LEU A 16 -1.22 -14.77 26.88
N PRO A 17 -1.97 -15.79 27.34
CA PRO A 17 -1.46 -16.87 28.19
C PRO A 17 -1.09 -18.09 27.34
N TRP A 18 0.07 -18.12 26.69
CA TRP A 18 0.58 -19.36 26.10
C TRP A 18 2.09 -19.44 26.29
N GLY A 19 2.51 -20.25 27.26
CA GLY A 19 3.90 -20.63 27.46
C GLY A 19 4.39 -21.41 26.24
N LEU A 20 5.30 -20.81 25.48
CA LEU A 20 6.11 -21.50 24.47
C LEU A 20 7.54 -21.66 25.01
N PRO A 21 8.21 -22.79 24.72
CA PRO A 21 9.50 -23.13 25.31
C PRO A 21 10.61 -22.19 24.85
N ASP A 22 11.44 -21.81 25.82
CA ASP A 22 12.63 -20.97 25.68
C ASP A 22 13.70 -21.73 24.87
N TRP A 23 13.84 -21.37 23.59
CA TRP A 23 14.96 -21.79 22.75
C TRP A 23 15.76 -20.54 22.40
N GLY A 24 16.70 -20.21 23.30
CA GLY A 24 17.62 -19.11 23.14
C GLY A 24 18.36 -19.17 21.81
N VAL A 25 18.08 -18.20 20.94
CA VAL A 25 18.95 -17.82 19.83
C VAL A 25 19.44 -16.41 20.16
N ASP A 26 20.65 -16.36 20.70
CA ASP A 26 21.32 -15.12 21.11
C ASP A 26 21.66 -14.29 19.86
N PHE A 27 20.87 -13.25 19.60
CA PHE A 27 21.26 -12.19 18.66
C PHE A 27 22.12 -11.18 19.41
N GLY A 28 23.39 -11.55 19.64
CA GLY A 28 24.42 -10.64 20.09
C GLY A 28 24.65 -9.53 19.04
N LEU A 29 23.97 -8.39 19.21
CA LEU A 29 24.29 -7.15 18.54
C LEU A 29 25.60 -6.61 19.12
N HIS A 30 26.72 -6.92 18.47
CA HIS A 30 27.93 -6.11 18.60
C HIS A 30 28.01 -5.12 17.44
N SER A 31 27.95 -3.84 17.82
CA SER A 31 28.10 -2.67 16.98
C SER A 31 29.48 -2.60 16.34
N SER A 32 29.60 -2.94 15.06
CA SER A 32 30.57 -2.38 14.11
C SER A 32 30.44 -3.06 12.74
N GLY A 33 30.41 -2.26 11.66
CA GLY A 33 30.62 -2.77 10.30
C GLY A 33 29.45 -2.58 9.33
N PHE A 34 29.20 -1.33 8.94
CA PHE A 34 28.52 -0.99 7.68
C PHE A 34 29.46 -1.44 6.54
N GLY A 35 29.32 -2.68 6.08
CA GLY A 35 30.23 -3.24 5.08
C GLY A 35 30.44 -4.74 5.21
N ARG A 36 29.38 -5.54 5.06
CA ARG A 36 29.54 -6.93 4.62
C ARG A 36 28.77 -7.14 3.34
N ARG A 37 29.52 -7.53 2.31
CA ARG A 37 29.05 -8.04 1.02
C ARG A 37 28.01 -9.12 1.31
N TRP A 38 26.78 -8.92 0.87
CA TRP A 38 25.81 -10.01 0.78
C TRP A 38 26.41 -11.03 -0.17
N ASP A 39 26.86 -12.16 0.36
CA ASP A 39 27.25 -13.29 -0.46
C ASP A 39 25.95 -13.90 -1.01
N LEU A 40 25.42 -13.28 -2.06
CA LEU A 40 24.22 -13.70 -2.78
C LEU A 40 24.51 -15.02 -3.50
N LYS A 41 24.62 -16.12 -2.76
CA LYS A 41 24.22 -17.41 -3.31
C LYS A 41 22.74 -17.26 -3.65
N LYS A 42 22.41 -17.40 -4.94
CA LYS A 42 21.03 -17.33 -5.45
C LYS A 42 20.14 -18.14 -4.51
N PRO A 43 19.16 -17.54 -3.81
CA PRO A 43 18.25 -18.33 -3.01
C PRO A 43 17.57 -19.31 -3.96
N SER A 44 17.71 -20.60 -3.66
CA SER A 44 17.01 -21.65 -4.37
C SER A 44 15.51 -21.40 -4.25
N LEU A 45 14.72 -21.82 -5.24
CA LEU A 45 13.25 -21.72 -5.15
C LEU A 45 12.76 -22.24 -3.80
N LYS A 46 13.33 -23.35 -3.31
CA LYS A 46 13.03 -23.91 -1.98
C LYS A 46 13.13 -22.90 -0.83
N GLU A 47 14.12 -22.00 -0.82
CA GLU A 47 14.30 -21.01 0.27
C GLU A 47 13.24 -19.89 0.23
N VAL A 48 12.80 -19.47 -0.95
CA VAL A 48 11.65 -18.57 -1.12
C VAL A 48 10.35 -19.26 -0.68
N TRP A 49 10.21 -20.55 -1.01
CA TRP A 49 9.12 -21.41 -0.50
C TRP A 49 9.18 -21.60 1.02
N HIS A 50 10.35 -21.54 1.65
CA HIS A 50 10.49 -21.62 3.10
C HIS A 50 10.01 -20.32 3.77
N LEU A 51 10.27 -19.13 3.22
CA LEU A 51 9.72 -17.87 3.75
C LEU A 51 8.18 -17.88 3.76
N LYS A 52 7.55 -18.37 2.68
CA LYS A 52 6.09 -18.62 2.60
C LYS A 52 5.55 -19.54 3.70
N ARG A 53 6.40 -20.42 4.23
CA ARG A 53 6.03 -21.40 5.27
C ARG A 53 6.33 -20.90 6.68
N PHE A 54 7.23 -19.93 6.85
CA PHE A 54 7.61 -19.39 8.16
C PHE A 54 6.62 -18.37 8.71
N ILE A 55 5.90 -17.63 7.85
CA ILE A 55 5.00 -16.57 8.30
C ILE A 55 3.55 -17.07 8.43
N GLY A 56 3.06 -17.96 7.55
CA GLY A 56 1.77 -18.65 7.70
C GLY A 56 0.50 -17.78 7.73
N VAL A 57 0.67 -16.46 7.81
CA VAL A 57 -0.33 -15.39 7.86
C VAL A 57 0.06 -14.30 6.87
N HIS A 58 -0.89 -13.48 6.43
CA HIS A 58 -0.59 -12.38 5.49
C HIS A 58 0.35 -11.35 6.14
N ALA A 59 1.17 -10.63 5.37
CA ALA A 59 2.15 -9.68 5.93
C ALA A 59 1.50 -8.63 6.85
N PHE A 60 0.32 -8.14 6.49
CA PHE A 60 -0.47 -7.22 7.31
C PHE A 60 -0.98 -7.85 8.62
N GLU A 61 -1.32 -9.13 8.61
CA GLU A 61 -1.71 -9.85 9.83
C GLU A 61 -0.50 -10.00 10.76
N TYR A 62 0.69 -10.24 10.21
CA TYR A 62 1.92 -10.31 11.00
C TYR A 62 2.34 -8.94 11.56
N LEU A 63 2.24 -7.86 10.77
CA LEU A 63 2.52 -6.49 11.24
C LEU A 63 1.62 -6.09 12.40
N ALA A 64 0.36 -6.55 12.43
CA ALA A 64 -0.54 -6.30 13.55
C ALA A 64 -0.09 -6.98 14.86
N LEU A 65 0.79 -7.98 14.81
CA LEU A 65 1.28 -8.72 15.98
C LEU A 65 2.56 -8.13 16.59
N ASP A 66 3.31 -7.30 15.86
CA ASP A 66 4.57 -6.69 16.32
C ASP A 66 4.53 -5.16 16.12
N ALA A 67 4.31 -4.43 17.23
CA ALA A 67 4.22 -2.98 17.24
C ALA A 67 5.47 -2.27 16.70
N ARG A 68 6.67 -2.82 16.96
CA ARG A 68 7.93 -2.23 16.50
C ARG A 68 8.09 -2.40 15.00
N LEU A 69 7.76 -3.57 14.45
CA LEU A 69 7.77 -3.80 13.01
C LEU A 69 6.72 -2.94 12.30
N ASN A 70 5.53 -2.81 12.89
CA ASN A 70 4.48 -1.94 12.38
C ASN A 70 4.94 -0.47 12.32
N GLU A 71 5.61 0.03 13.36
CA GLU A 71 6.14 1.40 13.37
C GLU A 71 7.18 1.63 12.27
N VAL A 72 8.15 0.72 12.13
CA VAL A 72 9.18 0.80 11.08
C VAL A 72 8.55 0.76 9.68
N PHE A 73 7.58 -0.14 9.47
CA PHE A 73 6.85 -0.25 8.20
C PHE A 73 6.10 1.04 7.88
N ASN A 74 5.30 1.56 8.82
CA ASN A 74 4.50 2.77 8.62
C ASN A 74 5.39 3.99 8.34
N LYS A 75 6.53 4.11 9.02
CA LYS A 75 7.49 5.19 8.76
C LYS A 75 8.09 5.11 7.35
N ALA A 76 8.52 3.91 6.93
CA ALA A 76 9.03 3.71 5.59
C ALA A 76 7.98 4.01 4.51
N MET A 77 6.73 3.59 4.73
CA MET A 77 5.61 3.88 3.81
C MET A 77 5.28 5.37 3.76
N LEU A 78 5.34 6.08 4.88
CA LEU A 78 5.13 7.52 4.95
C LEU A 78 6.17 8.28 4.13
N ASP A 79 7.47 8.00 4.35
CA ASP A 79 8.56 8.67 3.65
C ASP A 79 8.49 8.41 2.14
N HIS A 80 8.32 7.15 1.73
CA HIS A 80 8.22 6.78 0.32
C HIS A 80 6.98 7.39 -0.35
N THR A 81 5.81 7.29 0.28
CA THR A 81 4.56 7.82 -0.27
C THR A 81 4.61 9.34 -0.41
N SER A 82 5.24 10.04 0.53
CA SER A 82 5.39 11.51 0.45
C SER A 82 6.19 11.93 -0.78
N ILE A 83 7.26 11.20 -1.12
CA ILE A 83 8.07 11.48 -2.31
C ILE A 83 7.27 11.23 -3.59
N VAL A 84 6.65 10.05 -3.70
CA VAL A 84 5.88 9.66 -4.89
C VAL A 84 4.69 10.59 -5.10
N MET A 85 3.91 10.86 -4.04
CA MET A 85 2.71 11.67 -4.15
C MET A 85 3.01 13.13 -4.47
N LYS A 86 4.17 13.65 -4.06
CA LYS A 86 4.60 14.99 -4.49
C LYS A 86 4.72 15.05 -6.01
N GLU A 87 5.38 14.07 -6.63
CA GLU A 87 5.55 14.03 -8.09
C GLU A 87 4.23 13.73 -8.81
N VAL A 88 3.43 12.78 -8.30
CA VAL A 88 2.10 12.47 -8.85
C VAL A 88 1.24 13.71 -8.90
N LEU A 89 1.17 14.48 -7.81
CA LEU A 89 0.36 15.68 -7.75
C LEU A 89 0.84 16.78 -8.70
N GLU A 90 2.10 16.81 -9.12
CA GLU A 90 2.60 17.77 -10.12
C GLU A 90 2.25 17.38 -11.56
N CYS A 91 2.14 16.08 -11.87
CA CYS A 91 1.91 15.59 -13.23
C CYS A 91 0.53 14.96 -13.47
N TYR A 92 -0.37 14.97 -12.49
CA TYR A 92 -1.71 14.38 -12.58
C TYR A 92 -2.80 15.37 -12.18
N ASP A 93 -3.61 15.78 -13.17
CA ASP A 93 -4.72 16.73 -13.01
C ASP A 93 -6.09 16.08 -12.80
N GLY A 94 -6.16 14.74 -12.70
CA GLY A 94 -7.43 14.02 -12.69
C GLY A 94 -8.28 14.24 -11.43
N PHE A 95 -7.81 15.02 -10.46
CA PHE A 95 -8.56 15.45 -9.27
C PHE A 95 -9.38 16.73 -9.48
N ASN A 96 -9.15 17.50 -10.55
CA ASN A 96 -9.72 18.85 -10.70
C ASN A 96 -11.25 18.91 -10.73
N ASP A 97 -11.93 17.88 -11.25
CA ASP A 97 -13.40 17.82 -11.36
C ASP A 97 -14.06 16.92 -10.31
N VAL A 98 -13.32 16.54 -9.27
CA VAL A 98 -13.75 15.59 -8.23
C VAL A 98 -14.11 16.37 -6.96
N LYS A 99 -15.22 16.02 -6.29
CA LYS A 99 -15.60 16.66 -5.01
C LYS A 99 -15.32 15.76 -3.82
N ARG A 100 -15.35 14.44 -4.00
CA ARG A 100 -15.06 13.46 -2.96
C ARG A 100 -14.10 12.38 -3.45
N VAL A 101 -12.97 12.23 -2.76
CA VAL A 101 -11.96 11.20 -3.03
C VAL A 101 -11.91 10.23 -1.86
N VAL A 102 -11.97 8.93 -2.16
CA VAL A 102 -11.78 7.86 -1.17
C VAL A 102 -10.44 7.20 -1.43
N ASP A 103 -9.52 7.28 -0.47
CA ASP A 103 -8.23 6.60 -0.49
C ASP A 103 -8.36 5.24 0.20
N VAL A 104 -8.41 4.17 -0.60
CA VAL A 104 -8.62 2.79 -0.12
C VAL A 104 -7.27 2.17 0.22
N GLY A 105 -7.14 1.66 1.44
CA GLY A 105 -5.86 1.24 1.99
C GLY A 105 -4.91 2.43 2.22
N GLY A 106 -5.47 3.60 2.55
CA GLY A 106 -4.71 4.85 2.71
C GLY A 106 -3.82 4.89 3.96
N GLY A 107 -3.84 3.83 4.78
CA GLY A 107 -3.02 3.70 5.98
C GLY A 107 -3.30 4.81 6.98
N LEU A 108 -2.26 5.54 7.37
CA LEU A 108 -2.38 6.69 8.26
C LEU A 108 -2.92 7.95 7.56
N GLY A 109 -3.28 7.90 6.28
CA GLY A 109 -3.98 8.98 5.57
C GLY A 109 -3.09 10.08 5.00
N ILE A 110 -1.78 9.86 4.87
CA ILE A 110 -0.84 10.87 4.34
C ILE A 110 -1.16 11.23 2.88
N THR A 111 -1.50 10.25 2.05
CA THR A 111 -1.84 10.44 0.63
C THR A 111 -3.05 11.35 0.48
N ILE A 112 -4.18 11.00 1.11
CA ILE A 112 -5.41 11.79 1.01
C ILE A 112 -5.23 13.20 1.60
N ASN A 113 -4.43 13.34 2.67
CA ASN A 113 -4.06 14.64 3.22
C ASN A 113 -3.32 15.51 2.19
N MET A 114 -2.35 14.94 1.45
CA MET A 114 -1.65 15.66 0.39
C MET A 114 -2.59 16.08 -0.75
N ILE A 115 -3.53 15.21 -1.13
CA ILE A 115 -4.55 15.51 -2.16
C ILE A 115 -5.43 16.67 -1.72
N VAL A 116 -6.05 16.63 -0.54
CA VAL A 116 -6.94 17.72 -0.08
C VAL A 116 -6.20 19.01 0.22
N THR A 117 -4.91 18.94 0.60
CA THR A 117 -4.07 20.13 0.76
C THR A 117 -3.84 20.84 -0.58
N LYS A 118 -3.62 20.10 -1.67
CA LYS A 118 -3.46 20.68 -3.02
C LYS A 118 -4.79 21.08 -3.65
N HIS A 119 -5.87 20.37 -3.33
CA HIS A 119 -7.22 20.62 -3.83
C HIS A 119 -8.21 20.84 -2.68
N PRO A 120 -8.25 22.04 -2.06
CA PRO A 120 -9.04 22.30 -0.84
C PRO A 120 -10.56 22.14 -0.98
N ASN A 121 -11.07 22.06 -2.22
CA ASN A 121 -12.48 21.82 -2.51
C ASN A 121 -12.87 20.34 -2.43
N ILE A 122 -11.90 19.43 -2.31
CA ILE A 122 -12.12 17.99 -2.19
C ILE A 122 -12.38 17.63 -0.73
N MET A 123 -13.44 16.85 -0.49
CA MET A 123 -13.60 16.12 0.77
C MET A 123 -12.88 14.77 0.65
N GLY A 124 -11.87 14.56 1.49
CA GLY A 124 -11.09 13.34 1.50
C GLY A 124 -11.65 12.31 2.49
N ILE A 125 -11.67 11.03 2.10
CA ILE A 125 -11.93 9.91 2.99
C ILE A 125 -10.68 9.02 3.00
N ASN A 126 -10.03 8.87 4.15
CA ASN A 126 -9.02 7.83 4.37
C ASN A 126 -9.74 6.54 4.80
N PHE A 127 -9.67 5.48 3.99
CA PHE A 127 -10.33 4.22 4.28
C PHE A 127 -9.31 3.10 4.48
N ASP A 128 -9.28 2.51 5.68
CA ASP A 128 -8.39 1.40 6.02
C ASP A 128 -9.04 0.52 7.10
N LEU A 129 -8.32 -0.50 7.57
CA LEU A 129 -8.76 -1.35 8.67
C LEU A 129 -9.01 -0.51 9.94
N PRO A 130 -10.02 -0.85 10.77
CA PRO A 130 -10.38 -0.05 11.94
C PRO A 130 -9.26 0.18 12.95
N HIS A 131 -8.28 -0.74 13.06
CA HIS A 131 -7.16 -0.56 13.98
C HIS A 131 -6.10 0.42 13.43
N VAL A 132 -6.00 0.56 12.11
CA VAL A 132 -5.08 1.50 11.46
C VAL A 132 -5.66 2.92 11.52
N THR A 133 -6.92 3.09 11.12
CA THR A 133 -7.56 4.42 11.08
C THR A 133 -7.73 5.06 12.46
N LYS A 134 -7.85 4.26 13.53
CA LYS A 134 -7.83 4.75 14.91
C LYS A 134 -6.50 5.39 15.32
N CYS A 135 -5.40 4.99 14.70
CA CYS A 135 -4.08 5.54 14.93
C CYS A 135 -3.70 6.66 13.94
N ALA A 136 -4.60 6.98 12.99
CA ALA A 136 -4.34 8.03 12.01
C ALA A 136 -4.40 9.41 12.69
N PRO A 137 -3.43 10.31 12.41
CA PRO A 137 -3.46 11.66 12.92
C PRO A 137 -4.58 12.47 12.25
N PHE A 138 -5.11 13.47 12.96
CA PHE A 138 -6.12 14.36 12.41
C PHE A 138 -5.57 15.20 11.25
N TYR A 139 -6.30 15.22 10.13
CA TYR A 139 -6.04 16.10 8.99
C TYR A 139 -7.28 16.92 8.65
N GLN A 140 -7.11 18.22 8.43
CA GLN A 140 -8.21 19.09 8.03
C GLN A 140 -8.72 18.71 6.64
N GLY A 141 -10.04 18.50 6.50
CA GLY A 141 -10.66 18.09 5.24
C GLY A 141 -10.60 16.58 4.96
N VAL A 142 -10.12 15.77 5.90
CA VAL A 142 -10.08 14.31 5.81
C VAL A 142 -10.96 13.67 6.88
N GLU A 143 -11.78 12.71 6.45
CA GLU A 143 -12.51 11.80 7.33
C GLU A 143 -11.83 10.43 7.36
N HIS A 144 -11.56 9.89 8.55
CA HIS A 144 -11.02 8.54 8.71
C HIS A 144 -12.15 7.52 8.91
N VAL A 145 -12.25 6.55 8.00
CA VAL A 145 -13.30 5.52 8.01
C VAL A 145 -12.66 4.15 8.14
N GLY A 146 -12.95 3.45 9.23
CA GLY A 146 -12.52 2.06 9.42
C GLY A 146 -13.45 1.06 8.76
N GLY A 147 -12.93 0.10 8.00
CA GLY A 147 -13.74 -0.96 7.40
C GLY A 147 -12.92 -2.07 6.74
N ASP A 148 -13.58 -2.85 5.88
CA ASP A 148 -12.97 -3.94 5.12
C ASP A 148 -13.32 -3.77 3.64
N MET A 149 -12.31 -3.44 2.84
CA MET A 149 -12.46 -3.16 1.41
C MET A 149 -12.99 -4.35 0.59
N PHE A 150 -12.88 -5.57 1.10
CA PHE A 150 -13.46 -6.75 0.48
C PHE A 150 -14.94 -6.94 0.80
N LYS A 151 -15.49 -6.18 1.76
CA LYS A 151 -16.93 -6.13 2.05
C LYS A 151 -17.58 -4.94 1.38
N GLU A 152 -17.08 -3.73 1.65
CA GLU A 152 -17.65 -2.48 1.17
C GLU A 152 -16.59 -1.38 1.13
N VAL A 153 -16.73 -0.45 0.19
CA VAL A 153 -15.88 0.74 0.06
C VAL A 153 -16.79 1.98 0.15
N PRO A 154 -16.41 3.03 0.90
CA PRO A 154 -17.19 4.26 0.98
C PRO A 154 -17.47 4.88 -0.40
N GLN A 155 -18.60 5.56 -0.53
CA GLN A 155 -18.96 6.24 -1.77
C GLN A 155 -18.11 7.48 -2.01
N GLY A 156 -17.64 7.66 -3.25
CA GLY A 156 -16.85 8.80 -3.69
C GLY A 156 -17.00 9.06 -5.19
N ASP A 157 -16.63 10.26 -5.64
CA ASP A 157 -16.58 10.59 -7.06
C ASP A 157 -15.37 9.94 -7.73
N ALA A 158 -14.27 9.81 -6.99
CA ALA A 158 -13.11 9.03 -7.37
C ALA A 158 -12.64 8.16 -6.19
N ILE A 159 -12.09 6.99 -6.52
CA ILE A 159 -11.42 6.11 -5.57
C ILE A 159 -9.94 6.08 -5.92
N PHE A 160 -9.08 6.34 -4.96
CA PHE A 160 -7.64 6.29 -5.11
C PHE A 160 -7.10 5.02 -4.43
N MET A 161 -6.14 4.36 -5.08
CA MET A 161 -5.41 3.22 -4.54
C MET A 161 -3.95 3.32 -4.95
N LYS A 162 -3.05 3.42 -3.98
CA LYS A 162 -1.60 3.34 -4.23
C LYS A 162 -1.08 2.09 -3.55
N TRP A 163 -0.38 1.22 -4.30
CA TRP A 163 0.21 0.00 -3.73
C TRP A 163 -0.80 -0.85 -2.98
N ILE A 164 -1.95 -1.07 -3.61
CA ILE A 164 -2.98 -1.97 -3.08
C ILE A 164 -3.08 -3.20 -3.94
N LEU A 165 -3.25 -3.04 -5.26
CA LEU A 165 -3.52 -4.18 -6.14
C LEU A 165 -2.36 -5.17 -6.18
N HIS A 166 -1.10 -4.70 -6.08
CA HIS A 166 0.06 -5.59 -6.07
C HIS A 166 0.15 -6.54 -4.87
N ASP A 167 -0.51 -6.25 -3.74
CA ASP A 167 -0.47 -7.08 -2.53
C ASP A 167 -1.36 -8.33 -2.65
N TRP A 168 -2.31 -8.33 -3.59
CA TRP A 168 -3.38 -9.31 -3.63
C TRP A 168 -3.37 -10.13 -4.91
N SER A 169 -3.93 -11.35 -4.83
CA SER A 169 -4.20 -12.19 -5.99
C SER A 169 -5.23 -11.53 -6.93
N ASP A 170 -5.27 -11.95 -8.19
CA ASP A 170 -6.22 -11.43 -9.20
C ASP A 170 -7.69 -11.54 -8.75
N ASP A 171 -8.10 -12.64 -8.12
CA ASP A 171 -9.48 -12.81 -7.63
C ASP A 171 -9.86 -11.79 -6.55
N HIS A 172 -8.92 -11.52 -5.64
CA HIS A 172 -9.08 -10.49 -4.60
C HIS A 172 -9.12 -9.09 -5.21
N CYS A 173 -8.24 -8.80 -6.18
CA CYS A 173 -8.27 -7.54 -6.91
C CYS A 173 -9.60 -7.32 -7.63
N VAL A 174 -10.13 -8.32 -8.34
CA VAL A 174 -11.43 -8.23 -9.00
C VAL A 174 -12.56 -8.02 -7.99
N LYS A 175 -12.53 -8.72 -6.84
CA LYS A 175 -13.51 -8.54 -5.77
C LYS A 175 -13.49 -7.12 -5.22
N LEU A 176 -12.30 -6.60 -4.90
CA LEU A 176 -12.12 -5.22 -4.45
C LEU A 176 -12.60 -4.21 -5.50
N LEU A 177 -12.15 -4.34 -6.74
CA LEU A 177 -12.53 -3.45 -7.83
C LEU A 177 -14.03 -3.45 -8.10
N LYS A 178 -14.73 -4.58 -7.93
CA LYS A 178 -16.20 -4.64 -7.99
C LYS A 178 -16.87 -3.84 -6.88
N ASN A 179 -16.30 -3.81 -5.67
CA ASN A 179 -16.79 -2.96 -4.59
C ASN A 179 -16.55 -1.48 -4.92
N CYS A 180 -15.37 -1.14 -5.44
CA CYS A 180 -15.07 0.20 -5.94
C CYS A 180 -16.06 0.64 -7.04
N TYR A 181 -16.35 -0.24 -8.01
CA TYR A 181 -17.29 0.03 -9.09
C TYR A 181 -18.70 0.38 -8.59
N LYS A 182 -19.16 -0.30 -7.53
CA LYS A 182 -20.45 -0.03 -6.87
C LYS A 182 -20.45 1.30 -6.09
N ALA A 183 -19.31 1.65 -5.50
CA ALA A 183 -19.14 2.87 -4.71
C ALA A 183 -18.99 4.15 -5.57
N LEU A 184 -18.75 3.99 -6.87
CA LEU A 184 -18.58 5.08 -7.84
C LEU A 184 -19.89 5.47 -8.56
N PRO A 185 -20.12 6.78 -8.80
CA PRO A 185 -21.17 7.24 -9.71
C PRO A 185 -20.88 6.82 -11.16
N TYR A 186 -21.83 7.09 -12.07
CA TYR A 186 -21.70 6.71 -13.49
C TYR A 186 -20.43 7.28 -14.15
N ASN A 187 -20.07 8.52 -13.84
CA ASN A 187 -18.87 9.20 -14.34
C ASN A 187 -17.65 9.05 -13.40
N GLY A 188 -17.73 8.15 -12.43
CA GLY A 188 -16.66 7.93 -11.46
C GLY A 188 -15.50 7.13 -12.03
N LYS A 189 -14.36 7.18 -11.33
CA LYS A 189 -13.14 6.47 -11.73
C LYS A 189 -12.37 5.93 -10.54
N VAL A 190 -11.63 4.86 -10.79
CA VAL A 190 -10.57 4.41 -9.88
C VAL A 190 -9.24 4.92 -10.40
N ILE A 191 -8.44 5.51 -9.53
CA ILE A 191 -7.11 6.02 -9.79
C ILE A 191 -6.13 5.08 -9.09
N VAL A 192 -5.34 4.36 -9.86
CA VAL A 192 -4.36 3.39 -9.36
C VAL A 192 -2.96 3.93 -9.57
N VAL A 193 -2.17 3.96 -8.49
CA VAL A 193 -0.74 4.28 -8.54
C VAL A 193 0.04 3.02 -8.19
N ASP A 194 0.59 2.38 -9.21
CA ASP A 194 1.29 1.10 -9.05
C ASP A 194 2.43 0.96 -10.07
N ALA A 195 3.34 0.02 -9.81
CA ALA A 195 4.38 -0.29 -10.78
C ALA A 195 3.77 -1.11 -11.93
N ILE A 196 4.30 -0.92 -13.13
CA ILE A 196 3.95 -1.75 -14.30
C ILE A 196 5.20 -2.53 -14.70
N LEU A 197 5.07 -3.85 -14.79
CA LEU A 197 6.09 -4.71 -15.36
C LEU A 197 6.15 -4.52 -16.87
N SER A 198 7.35 -4.24 -17.37
CA SER A 198 7.64 -4.29 -18.80
C SER A 198 7.66 -5.74 -19.27
N PHE A 199 6.92 -6.05 -20.34
CA PHE A 199 6.90 -7.39 -20.95
C PHE A 199 8.29 -7.82 -21.45
N VAL A 200 9.12 -6.88 -21.89
CA VAL A 200 10.51 -7.12 -22.25
C VAL A 200 11.40 -6.62 -21.11
N PRO A 201 12.07 -7.52 -20.37
CA PRO A 201 13.01 -7.10 -19.34
C PRO A 201 14.18 -6.37 -19.98
N ASP A 202 14.48 -5.17 -19.51
CA ASP A 202 15.72 -4.46 -19.82
C ASP A 202 16.63 -4.38 -18.58
N THR A 203 17.81 -3.80 -18.73
CA THR A 203 18.78 -3.64 -17.63
C THR A 203 18.66 -2.28 -16.91
N SER A 204 17.58 -1.53 -17.18
CA SER A 204 17.33 -0.23 -16.57
C SER A 204 17.14 -0.36 -15.05
N SER A 205 17.40 0.73 -14.34
CA SER A 205 17.18 0.78 -12.89
C SER A 205 15.72 0.51 -12.54
N SER A 206 14.78 1.01 -13.36
CA SER A 206 13.34 0.79 -13.21
C SER A 206 12.96 -0.69 -13.27
N THR A 207 13.43 -1.43 -14.28
CA THR A 207 13.16 -2.88 -14.39
C THR A 207 13.75 -3.66 -13.22
N LYS A 208 14.96 -3.28 -12.76
CA LYS A 208 15.58 -3.91 -11.58
C LYS A 208 14.78 -3.66 -10.31
N ILE A 209 14.29 -2.43 -10.10
CA ILE A 209 13.44 -2.08 -8.95
C ILE A 209 12.13 -2.86 -9.00
N ASN A 210 11.45 -2.91 -10.15
CA ASN A 210 10.18 -3.63 -10.29
C ASN A 210 10.38 -5.14 -10.07
N SER A 211 11.48 -5.72 -10.58
CA SER A 211 11.81 -7.13 -10.34
C SER A 211 12.13 -7.42 -8.87
N HIS A 212 12.75 -6.46 -8.16
CA HIS A 212 13.00 -6.57 -6.73
C HIS A 212 11.70 -6.49 -5.93
N MET A 213 10.79 -5.58 -6.30
CA MET A 213 9.45 -5.48 -5.70
C MET A 213 8.63 -6.76 -5.93
N ASP A 214 8.62 -7.30 -7.16
CA ASP A 214 7.93 -8.56 -7.46
C ASP A 214 8.48 -9.73 -6.65
N ALA A 215 9.80 -9.78 -6.43
CA ALA A 215 10.41 -10.78 -5.56
C ALA A 215 10.01 -10.62 -4.08
N ILE A 216 9.81 -9.39 -3.60
CA ILE A 216 9.25 -9.13 -2.26
C ILE A 216 7.78 -9.55 -2.23
N MET A 217 6.99 -9.21 -3.25
CA MET A 217 5.58 -9.60 -3.33
C MET A 217 5.40 -11.11 -3.42
N LEU A 218 6.30 -11.84 -4.07
CA LEU A 218 6.31 -13.31 -4.07
C LEU A 218 6.40 -13.90 -2.65
N ALA A 219 7.05 -13.19 -1.72
CA ALA A 219 7.14 -13.57 -0.31
C ALA A 219 5.88 -13.20 0.50
N ASN A 220 5.11 -12.21 0.04
CA ASN A 220 3.82 -11.82 0.61
C ASN A 220 2.70 -12.67 -0.01
N HIS A 221 1.96 -13.42 0.81
CA HIS A 221 0.97 -14.40 0.37
C HIS A 221 0.02 -13.89 -0.74
N HIS A 222 0.38 -14.19 -1.99
CA HIS A 222 -0.38 -14.01 -3.25
C HIS A 222 -0.28 -12.65 -3.97
N GLY A 223 0.61 -11.77 -3.53
CA GLY A 223 0.93 -10.54 -4.27
C GLY A 223 1.76 -10.79 -5.54
N LYS A 224 1.67 -9.88 -6.51
CA LYS A 224 2.52 -9.82 -7.70
C LYS A 224 2.50 -8.43 -8.32
N GLU A 225 3.61 -8.04 -8.92
CA GLU A 225 3.63 -6.92 -9.86
C GLU A 225 2.94 -7.34 -11.17
N ARG A 226 2.34 -6.39 -11.89
CA ARG A 226 1.51 -6.69 -13.06
C ARG A 226 1.92 -5.91 -14.30
N THR A 227 1.67 -6.53 -15.45
CA THR A 227 1.73 -5.86 -16.75
C THR A 227 0.50 -4.98 -16.97
N GLU A 228 0.58 -4.06 -17.93
CA GLU A 228 -0.55 -3.20 -18.32
C GLU A 228 -1.77 -4.01 -18.78
N ASP A 229 -1.54 -5.11 -19.52
CA ASP A 229 -2.61 -6.00 -19.99
C ASP A 229 -3.30 -6.73 -18.83
N GLU A 230 -2.55 -7.13 -17.80
CA GLU A 230 -3.12 -7.72 -16.58
C GLU A 230 -3.97 -6.70 -15.81
N PHE A 231 -3.51 -5.45 -15.66
CA PHE A 231 -4.34 -4.40 -15.05
C PHE A 231 -5.61 -4.12 -15.86
N LEU A 232 -5.51 -4.08 -17.19
CA LEU A 232 -6.69 -3.92 -18.06
C LEU A 232 -7.67 -5.10 -17.91
N ALA A 233 -7.15 -6.33 -17.79
CA ALA A 233 -7.96 -7.52 -17.56
C ALA A 233 -8.69 -7.47 -16.21
N LEU A 234 -8.01 -7.01 -15.15
CA LEU A 234 -8.63 -6.78 -13.82
C LEU A 234 -9.76 -5.73 -13.91
N ALA A 235 -9.48 -4.59 -14.54
CA ALA A 235 -10.47 -3.52 -14.69
C ALA A 235 -11.73 -4.01 -15.43
N LYS A 236 -11.56 -4.68 -16.59
CA LYS A 236 -12.67 -5.25 -17.36
C LYS A 236 -13.45 -6.31 -16.59
N SER A 237 -12.76 -7.19 -15.87
CA SER A 237 -13.39 -8.24 -15.06
C SER A 237 -14.21 -7.69 -13.89
N ALA A 238 -13.90 -6.48 -13.44
CA ALA A 238 -14.66 -5.76 -12.41
C ALA A 238 -15.81 -4.89 -12.96
N GLY A 239 -15.93 -4.76 -14.28
CA GLY A 239 -17.02 -4.02 -14.96
C GLY A 239 -16.63 -2.64 -15.48
N PHE A 240 -15.37 -2.21 -15.32
CA PHE A 240 -14.90 -0.96 -15.92
C PHE A 240 -14.76 -1.10 -17.44
N MET A 241 -14.97 0.00 -18.16
CA MET A 241 -14.86 0.02 -19.63
C MET A 241 -13.42 -0.17 -20.11
N GLY A 242 -12.44 0.31 -19.34
CA GLY A 242 -11.04 0.13 -19.65
C GLY A 242 -10.11 0.86 -18.69
N LEU A 243 -8.86 0.99 -19.14
CA LEU A 243 -7.75 1.58 -18.41
C LEU A 243 -7.11 2.67 -19.27
N ARG A 244 -6.71 3.80 -18.66
CA ARG A 244 -5.85 4.81 -19.28
C ARG A 244 -4.61 5.02 -18.41
N LYS A 245 -3.42 4.94 -18.99
CA LYS A 245 -2.19 5.42 -18.35
C LYS A 245 -2.05 6.91 -18.58
N ILE A 246 -1.88 7.65 -17.49
CA ILE A 246 -1.90 9.12 -17.52
C ILE A 246 -0.48 9.67 -17.45
N CYS A 247 0.25 9.34 -16.39
CA CYS A 247 1.61 9.83 -16.19
C CYS A 247 2.46 8.81 -15.41
N PHE A 248 3.77 9.04 -15.42
CA PHE A 248 4.77 8.20 -14.77
C PHE A 248 5.56 9.04 -13.77
N ALA A 249 5.56 8.63 -12.51
CA ALA A 249 6.16 9.37 -11.40
C ALA A 249 6.91 8.40 -10.48
N CYS A 250 8.21 8.65 -10.26
CA CYS A 250 9.03 7.88 -9.31
C CYS A 250 8.94 6.35 -9.49
N ASN A 251 8.92 5.87 -10.74
CA ASN A 251 8.79 4.45 -11.09
C ASN A 251 7.37 3.85 -10.98
N PHE A 252 6.37 4.68 -10.71
CA PHE A 252 4.95 4.30 -10.69
C PHE A 252 4.21 4.89 -11.87
N TRP A 253 3.23 4.16 -12.38
CA TRP A 253 2.25 4.68 -13.30
C TRP A 253 1.00 5.11 -12.55
N VAL A 254 0.48 6.28 -12.92
CA VAL A 254 -0.88 6.69 -12.55
C VAL A 254 -1.81 6.21 -13.65
N MET A 255 -2.74 5.34 -13.29
CA MET A 255 -3.71 4.71 -14.17
C MET A 255 -5.12 5.07 -13.75
N GLU A 256 -6.01 5.32 -14.70
CA GLU A 256 -7.44 5.51 -14.46
C GLU A 256 -8.24 4.32 -15.00
N PHE A 257 -9.02 3.68 -14.15
CA PHE A 257 -10.07 2.75 -14.57
C PHE A 257 -11.38 3.51 -14.60
N TYR A 258 -11.96 3.65 -15.79
CA TYR A 258 -13.17 4.45 -16.01
C TYR A 258 -14.39 3.55 -16.19
N LYS A 259 -15.50 3.98 -15.60
CA LYS A 259 -16.78 3.30 -15.63
C LYS A 259 -17.51 3.47 -16.96
#